data_AF-A0A314YRT5-F1
#
_entry.id   AF-A0A314YRT5-F1
#
_cell.length_a   1.000
_cell.length_b   1.000
_cell.length_c   1.000
_cell.angle_alpha   90.00
_cell.angle_beta   90.00
_cell.angle_gamma   90.00
#
_symmetry.space_group_name_H-M   'P 1'
#
loop_
_entity.id
_entity.type
_entity.pdbx_description
1 polymer ?
#
loop_
_entity_poly.entity_id
_entity_poly.type
_entity_poly.pdbx_seq_one_letter_code
_entity_poly.pdbx_strand_id
1 'polypeptide(L)'
;MVDLGGPPVQVSHSSGSDCVDLLGRSHSPSFPYYKDWKFDYMSDLRPKICIQTSTSAGLEQTLPWIFYHKVIGVSTFFLFVEGKAASPNVSKVFESIPGVKVI
;
A
#
# COMPACT_ATOMS: atom_id res chain seq x y z
N MET A 1 -31.89 -30.30 -46.20
CA MET A 1 -30.90 -29.56 -47.00
C MET A 1 -30.48 -28.37 -46.16
N VAL A 2 -29.26 -28.39 -45.63
CA VAL A 2 -28.77 -27.38 -44.68
C VAL A 2 -28.35 -26.11 -45.42
N ASP A 3 -28.81 -24.96 -44.93
CA ASP A 3 -28.44 -23.64 -45.43
C ASP A 3 -27.09 -23.19 -44.85
N LEU A 4 -26.21 -22.71 -45.72
CA LEU A 4 -24.84 -22.28 -45.45
C LEU A 4 -24.79 -20.74 -45.53
N GLY A 5 -24.64 -20.07 -44.38
CA GLY A 5 -24.39 -18.63 -44.30
C GLY A 5 -23.67 -18.26 -43.01
N GLY A 6 -22.38 -17.92 -43.09
CA GLY A 6 -21.57 -17.47 -41.96
C GLY A 6 -21.74 -15.97 -41.63
N PRO A 7 -21.36 -15.55 -40.42
CA PRO A 7 -20.49 -14.37 -40.27
C PRO A 7 -19.38 -14.56 -39.19
N PRO A 8 -18.39 -13.67 -39.12
CA PRO A 8 -17.19 -13.84 -38.29
C PRO A 8 -17.49 -13.49 -36.82
N VAL A 9 -16.87 -14.19 -35.88
CA VAL A 9 -16.87 -13.78 -34.46
C VAL A 9 -15.43 -13.69 -33.98
N GLN A 10 -14.86 -12.49 -34.09
CA GLN A 10 -13.71 -12.10 -33.28
C GLN A 10 -14.19 -11.94 -31.84
N VAL A 11 -13.80 -12.85 -30.94
CA VAL A 11 -13.92 -12.62 -29.50
C VAL A 11 -12.56 -12.12 -29.00
N SER A 12 -12.39 -10.81 -29.07
CA SER A 12 -11.47 -10.08 -28.18
C SER A 12 -12.33 -9.39 -27.11
N HIS A 13 -11.67 -8.84 -26.07
CA HIS A 13 -12.23 -8.18 -24.89
C HIS A 13 -12.40 -9.15 -23.70
N SER A 14 -11.33 -9.34 -22.91
CA SER A 14 -10.79 -8.45 -21.87
C SER A 14 -11.37 -8.80 -20.50
N SER A 15 -10.48 -9.23 -19.61
CA SER A 15 -10.73 -9.54 -18.21
C SER A 15 -11.54 -8.44 -17.51
N GLY A 16 -12.83 -8.69 -17.29
CA GLY A 16 -13.68 -7.86 -16.44
C GLY A 16 -13.60 -8.36 -15.01
N SER A 17 -12.88 -7.63 -14.15
CA SER A 17 -12.91 -7.80 -12.70
C SER A 17 -14.21 -7.20 -12.18
N ASP A 18 -15.11 -8.02 -11.64
CA ASP A 18 -16.30 -7.58 -10.92
C ASP A 18 -15.92 -6.90 -9.60
N CYS A 19 -15.62 -5.61 -9.67
CA CYS A 19 -15.50 -4.75 -8.50
C CYS A 19 -16.88 -4.15 -8.20
N VAL A 20 -17.74 -4.90 -7.50
CA VAL A 20 -18.94 -4.33 -6.89
C VAL A 20 -18.57 -3.58 -5.62
N ASP A 21 -18.78 -2.27 -5.67
CA ASP A 21 -18.55 -1.31 -4.59
C ASP A 21 -19.65 -1.46 -3.53
N LEU A 22 -19.35 -2.15 -2.43
CA LEU A 22 -20.20 -2.20 -1.24
C LEU A 22 -19.87 -1.00 -0.34
N LEU A 23 -20.33 0.17 -0.76
CA LEU A 23 -20.36 1.36 0.08
C LEU A 23 -20.99 1.03 1.45
N GLY A 24 -20.29 1.34 2.54
CA GLY A 24 -20.96 1.59 3.82
C GLY A 24 -20.51 0.73 5.00
N ARG A 25 -19.25 0.88 5.41
CA ARG A 25 -18.92 0.80 6.83
C ARG A 25 -17.73 1.69 7.10
N SER A 26 -17.79 2.46 8.18
CA SER A 26 -16.69 3.31 8.62
C SER A 26 -15.39 2.50 8.70
N HIS A 27 -14.53 2.63 7.69
CA HIS A 27 -13.19 2.06 7.71
C HIS A 27 -12.28 3.09 8.34
N SER A 28 -12.37 3.24 9.67
CA SER A 28 -11.10 3.32 10.40
C SER A 28 -10.36 2.03 10.04
N PRO A 29 -9.15 2.07 9.45
CA PRO A 29 -8.33 0.87 9.34
C PRO A 29 -7.94 0.46 10.77
N SER A 30 -8.85 -0.23 11.45
CA SER A 30 -8.59 -0.84 12.73
C SER A 30 -7.86 -2.13 12.42
N PHE A 31 -6.53 -2.11 12.54
CA PHE A 31 -5.71 -3.31 12.44
C PHE A 31 -6.02 -4.21 13.66
N PRO A 32 -6.88 -5.24 13.56
CA PRO A 32 -7.47 -5.91 14.72
C PRO A 32 -6.45 -6.76 15.50
N TYR A 33 -5.30 -7.01 14.89
CA TYR A 33 -4.25 -7.89 15.39
C TYR A 33 -3.31 -7.23 16.41
N TYR A 34 -3.45 -5.92 16.69
CA TYR A 34 -2.51 -5.18 17.56
C TYR A 34 -3.13 -4.65 18.86
N LYS A 35 -4.34 -5.09 19.22
CA LYS A 35 -5.11 -4.50 20.33
C LYS A 35 -4.36 -4.49 21.67
N ASP A 36 -3.47 -5.46 21.88
CA ASP A 36 -2.77 -5.64 23.17
C ASP A 36 -1.24 -5.64 23.06
N TRP A 37 -0.68 -5.25 21.91
CA TRP A 37 0.77 -5.24 21.78
C TRP A 37 1.37 -4.03 22.51
N LYS A 38 2.07 -4.29 23.61
CA LYS A 38 2.88 -3.30 24.31
C LYS A 38 4.18 -3.07 23.54
N PHE A 39 4.19 -2.11 22.64
CA PHE A 39 5.41 -1.67 21.98
C PHE A 39 6.19 -0.77 22.91
N ASP A 40 7.30 -1.30 23.39
CA ASP A 40 8.24 -0.57 24.22
C ASP A 40 9.13 0.27 23.28
N TYR A 41 8.51 1.28 22.65
CA TYR A 41 9.07 2.16 21.60
C TYR A 41 10.38 2.86 22.00
N MET A 42 10.79 2.77 23.26
CA MET A 42 11.90 3.49 23.87
C MET A 42 12.78 2.64 24.80
N SER A 43 12.52 1.33 25.00
CA SER A 43 13.29 0.53 25.96
C SER A 43 14.49 -0.21 25.36
N ASP A 44 14.49 -0.48 24.04
CA ASP A 44 15.68 -0.96 23.33
C ASP A 44 16.48 0.25 22.83
N LEU A 45 17.64 0.49 23.46
CA LEU A 45 18.58 1.58 23.11
C LEU A 45 19.24 1.40 21.73
N ARG A 46 18.83 0.40 20.95
CA ARG A 46 19.34 0.11 19.61
C ARG A 46 18.35 0.59 18.55
N PRO A 47 18.66 1.70 17.84
CA PRO A 47 17.79 2.18 16.78
C PRO A 47 17.72 1.15 15.65
N LYS A 48 16.51 0.68 15.34
CA LYS A 48 16.24 -0.17 14.18
C LYS A 48 15.87 0.73 13.00
N ILE A 49 16.68 0.65 11.94
CA ILE A 49 16.50 1.42 10.70
C ILE A 49 15.89 0.53 9.62
N CYS A 50 15.10 1.12 8.73
CA CYS A 50 14.67 0.46 7.50
C CYS A 50 14.91 1.36 6.28
N ILE A 51 15.43 0.77 5.21
CA ILE A 51 15.74 1.44 3.96
C ILE A 51 14.93 0.74 2.87
N GLN A 52 14.09 1.50 2.16
CA GLN A 52 13.24 0.96 1.11
C GLN A 52 13.30 1.84 -0.13
N THR A 53 13.32 1.21 -1.30
CA THR A 53 13.11 1.86 -2.60
C THR A 53 11.73 1.50 -3.14
N SER A 54 10.97 2.47 -3.63
CA SER A 54 9.69 2.25 -4.30
C SER A 54 9.56 3.10 -5.55
N THR A 55 9.30 2.46 -6.69
CA THR A 55 9.08 3.16 -7.98
C THR A 55 7.60 3.27 -8.36
N SER A 56 6.78 2.32 -7.90
CA SER A 56 5.37 2.19 -8.29
C SER A 56 4.41 1.96 -7.13
N ALA A 57 4.90 1.54 -5.95
CA ALA A 57 4.05 1.28 -4.80
C ALA A 57 3.49 2.61 -4.28
N GLY A 58 2.17 2.77 -4.38
CA GLY A 58 1.48 3.98 -3.94
C GLY A 58 1.39 4.10 -2.42
N LEU A 59 0.71 5.17 -1.99
CA LEU A 59 0.47 5.45 -0.57
C LEU A 59 -0.22 4.28 0.15
N GLU A 60 -1.32 3.78 -0.41
CA GLU A 60 -2.14 2.71 0.15
C GLU A 60 -1.36 1.40 0.38
N GLN A 61 -0.32 1.14 -0.42
CA GLN A 61 0.51 -0.05 -0.29
C GLN A 61 1.65 0.17 0.70
N THR A 62 2.25 1.36 0.70
CA THR A 62 3.44 1.66 1.50
C THR A 62 3.07 1.96 2.97
N LEU A 63 1.92 2.59 3.23
CA LEU A 63 1.50 2.93 4.59
C LEU A 63 1.34 1.70 5.50
N PRO A 64 0.58 0.64 5.14
CA PRO A 64 0.46 -0.55 5.97
C PRO A 64 1.82 -1.18 6.29
N TRP A 65 2.74 -1.17 5.32
CA TRP A 65 4.09 -1.68 5.51
C TRP A 65 4.88 -0.85 6.53
N ILE A 66 4.82 0.49 6.47
CA ILE A 66 5.48 1.37 7.45
C ILE A 66 4.94 1.10 8.85
N PHE A 67 3.61 1.03 9.01
CA PHE A 67 2.99 0.81 10.32
C PHE A 67 3.32 -0.56 10.91
N TYR A 68 3.33 -1.62 10.09
CA TYR A 68 3.78 -2.95 10.52
C TYR A 68 5.23 -2.92 11.03
N HIS A 69 6.12 -2.20 10.35
CA HIS A 69 7.51 -2.12 10.77
C HIS A 69 7.70 -1.29 12.04
N LYS A 70 6.91 -0.22 12.21
CA LYS A 70 6.87 0.58 13.44
C LYS A 70 6.45 -0.25 14.65
N VAL A 71 5.41 -1.06 14.45
CA VAL A 71 4.97 -2.10 15.38
C VAL A 71 6.18 -2.94 15.78
N ILE A 72 6.86 -3.67 14.90
CA ILE A 72 8.00 -4.51 15.32
C ILE A 72 9.28 -3.77 15.83
N GLY A 73 9.22 -2.45 15.98
CA GLY A 73 10.22 -1.63 16.66
C GLY A 73 11.13 -0.83 15.74
N VAL A 74 10.83 -0.72 14.45
CA VAL A 74 11.56 0.16 13.52
C VAL A 74 11.13 1.61 13.78
N SER A 75 12.10 2.46 14.13
CA SER A 75 11.83 3.87 14.46
C SER A 75 12.24 4.83 13.34
N THR A 76 13.18 4.44 12.48
CA THR A 76 13.74 5.29 11.41
C THR A 76 13.57 4.63 10.05
N PHE A 77 13.07 5.38 9.08
CA PHE A 77 12.82 4.92 7.73
C PHE A 77 13.44 5.86 6.71
N PHE A 78 14.11 5.29 5.71
CA PHE A 78 14.61 6.01 4.54
C PHE A 78 13.89 5.46 3.30
N LEU A 79 13.00 6.28 2.72
CA LEU A 79 12.17 5.91 1.58
C LEU A 79 12.72 6.60 0.34
N PHE A 80 13.38 5.83 -0.52
CA PHE A 80 13.80 6.25 -1.84
C PHE A 80 12.63 6.09 -2.80
N VAL A 81 11.98 7.20 -3.15
CA VAL A 81 10.74 7.16 -3.94
C VAL A 81 10.98 7.65 -5.36
N GLU A 82 10.40 6.94 -6.32
CA GLU A 82 10.36 7.35 -7.74
C GLU A 82 8.91 7.28 -8.25
N GLY A 83 8.65 7.89 -9.41
CA GLY A 83 7.38 7.76 -10.13
C GLY A 83 6.17 8.18 -9.30
N LYS A 84 5.19 7.27 -9.15
CA LYS A 84 3.92 7.56 -8.46
C LYS A 84 4.11 7.85 -6.97
N ALA A 85 5.08 7.18 -6.34
CA ALA A 85 5.39 7.35 -4.92
C ALA A 85 6.07 8.70 -4.63
N ALA A 86 6.75 9.27 -5.63
CA ALA A 86 7.40 10.59 -5.55
C ALA A 86 6.43 11.76 -5.82
N SER A 87 5.16 11.49 -6.11
CA SER A 87 4.21 12.57 -6.37
C SER A 87 4.04 13.48 -5.14
N PRO A 88 3.91 14.81 -5.29
CA PRO A 88 3.97 15.75 -4.16
C PRO A 88 2.97 15.47 -3.05
N ASN A 89 1.78 14.98 -3.39
CA ASN A 89 0.75 14.65 -2.42
C ASN A 89 1.11 13.38 -1.61
N VAL A 90 1.74 12.40 -2.25
CA VAL A 90 2.13 11.14 -1.61
C VAL A 90 3.37 11.35 -0.73
N SER A 91 4.40 12.03 -1.23
CA SER A 91 5.60 12.34 -0.45
C SER A 91 5.30 13.14 0.81
N LYS A 92 4.41 14.15 0.73
CA LYS A 92 3.98 14.92 1.90
C LYS A 92 3.35 14.04 2.99
N VAL A 93 2.56 13.04 2.60
CA VAL A 93 1.98 12.11 3.57
C VAL A 93 3.07 11.26 4.21
N PHE A 94 4.03 10.74 3.44
CA PHE A 94 5.15 10.00 4.02
C PHE A 94 6.01 10.85 4.97
N GLU A 95 6.33 12.08 4.59
CA GLU A 95 7.09 13.03 5.42
C GLU A 95 6.36 13.43 6.71
N SER A 96 5.03 13.38 6.72
CA SER A 96 4.24 13.64 7.93
C SER A 96 4.37 12.53 8.99
N ILE A 97 4.88 11.35 8.61
CA ILE A 97 5.05 10.22 9.51
C ILE A 97 6.36 10.40 10.30
N PRO A 98 6.32 10.43 11.65
CA PRO A 98 7.53 10.60 12.45
C PRO A 98 8.58 9.54 12.15
N GLY A 99 9.83 9.96 11.96
CA GLY A 99 10.96 9.08 11.69
C GLY A 99 11.07 8.59 10.24
N VAL A 100 10.16 8.99 9.35
CA VAL A 100 10.28 8.76 7.91
C VAL A 100 11.06 9.91 7.26
N LYS A 101 12.05 9.56 6.44
CA LYS A 101 12.79 10.46 5.57
C LYS A 101 12.60 10.00 4.14
N VAL A 102 11.95 10.84 3.34
CA VAL A 102 11.83 10.63 1.89
C VAL A 102 13.11 11.13 1.23
N ILE A 103 13.67 10.34 0.32
CA ILE A 103 14.89 10.61 -0.45
C ILE A 103 14.59 10.42 -1.93
#